data_AF-A0A4Z1RBF6-F1
#
_entry.id   AF-A0A4Z1RBF6-F1
#
_cell.length_a   1.000
_cell.length_b   1.000
_cell.length_c   1.000
_cell.angle_alpha   90.00
_cell.angle_beta   90.00
_cell.angle_gamma   90.00
#
_symmetry.space_group_name_H-M   'P 1'
#
loop_
_entity.id
_entity.type
_entity.pdbx_description
1 polymer ?
#
loop_
_entity_poly.entity_id
_entity_poly.type
_entity_poly.pdbx_seq_one_letter_code
_entity_poly.pdbx_strand_id
1 'polypeptide(L)'
;MTSTFHTAGFHAARFQPARFQPGDFQPAGFRPSVRTRVATTVAAGLLFLASLAMTTPASAQQRNPLQTIGQTVADHASHAYAFERFTVASHDGSRSWRVHVAVPKTPAPAAGWPTFWMLDGNAALIEFDDALLEELAAQPEPHALVFIGYDNDLRIDSPQRNRDYTPAVLPPEDAETAPLGSGGADALAELIERTIRPQLAQRMPIDPQRQTLWGHSLGGLFVLHTLYTRTGAFQTYVAGSPSMWWGDAHAVRESERFIAHNVGHPARVIIHLGGAERVGDRGRRDLTNPRVVAHLRRIQAATPDAAMQLAGTLATVPGIEASYREFPGLGHGPMFRASLMGALHAVTGVADRSNTPRPSTGDADQ
;
A
#
# COMPACT_ATOMS: atom_id res chain seq x y z
N MET A 1 45.09 -21.79 -30.39
CA MET A 1 46.16 -20.97 -29.77
C MET A 1 45.85 -20.85 -28.29
N THR A 2 46.69 -21.48 -27.49
CA THR A 2 46.59 -21.70 -26.04
C THR A 2 46.86 -20.41 -25.27
N SER A 3 46.03 -20.12 -24.26
CA SER A 3 46.24 -19.00 -23.33
C SER A 3 46.55 -19.54 -21.93
N THR A 4 47.73 -19.20 -21.44
CA THR A 4 48.34 -19.61 -20.16
C THR A 4 47.83 -18.78 -18.99
N PHE A 5 47.44 -19.45 -17.91
CA PHE A 5 47.15 -18.85 -16.60
C PHE A 5 48.46 -18.55 -15.83
N HIS A 6 48.49 -17.42 -15.13
CA HIS A 6 49.53 -17.07 -14.15
C HIS A 6 48.89 -16.89 -12.78
N THR A 7 49.40 -17.64 -11.80
CA THR A 7 48.97 -17.65 -10.39
C THR A 7 50.03 -16.90 -9.58
N ALA A 8 49.63 -15.89 -8.81
CA ALA A 8 50.51 -15.20 -7.85
C ALA A 8 49.95 -15.34 -6.44
N GLY A 9 50.74 -15.95 -5.54
CA GLY A 9 50.43 -16.13 -4.13
C GLY A 9 50.74 -14.89 -3.29
N PHE A 10 49.96 -14.69 -2.23
CA PHE A 10 50.20 -13.67 -1.21
C PHE A 10 50.67 -14.30 0.09
N HIS A 11 51.80 -13.79 0.59
CA HIS A 11 52.44 -14.13 1.87
C HIS A 11 51.71 -13.47 3.05
N ALA A 12 51.49 -14.26 4.11
CA ALA A 12 51.00 -13.78 5.40
C ALA A 12 52.17 -13.28 6.29
N ALA A 13 52.06 -12.06 6.83
CA ALA A 13 52.99 -11.50 7.81
C ALA A 13 52.40 -11.60 9.22
N ARG A 14 53.18 -12.16 10.15
CA ARG A 14 52.90 -12.27 11.59
C ARG A 14 53.27 -10.98 12.31
N PHE A 15 52.45 -10.53 13.25
CA PHE A 15 52.81 -9.51 14.25
C PHE A 15 52.68 -10.09 15.67
N GLN A 16 53.71 -9.89 16.49
CA GLN A 16 53.81 -10.28 17.90
C GLN A 16 53.32 -9.14 18.82
N PRO A 17 52.75 -9.43 20.00
CA PRO A 17 52.37 -8.42 20.98
C PRO A 17 53.48 -8.15 22.02
N ALA A 18 53.71 -6.88 22.35
CA ALA A 18 54.64 -6.44 23.38
C ALA A 18 53.95 -6.35 24.77
N ARG A 19 54.65 -6.88 25.79
CA ARG A 19 54.31 -6.82 27.23
C ARG A 19 54.79 -5.50 27.84
N PHE A 20 54.05 -4.97 28.82
CA PHE A 20 54.52 -3.94 29.76
C PHE A 20 54.32 -4.42 31.21
N GLN A 21 55.32 -4.21 32.06
CA GLN A 21 55.31 -4.53 33.50
C GLN A 21 55.06 -3.27 34.37
N PRO A 22 54.60 -3.43 35.62
CA PRO A 22 54.26 -2.33 36.53
C PRO A 22 55.28 -2.12 37.67
N GLY A 23 55.14 -0.97 38.34
CA GLY A 23 55.80 -0.59 39.60
C GLY A 23 56.47 0.78 39.46
N ASP A 24 56.55 1.66 40.45
CA ASP A 24 56.00 1.83 41.79
C ASP A 24 56.29 3.32 42.11
N PHE A 25 55.50 4.00 42.94
CA PHE A 25 55.99 4.96 43.95
C PHE A 25 54.83 5.56 44.74
N GLN A 26 54.95 5.49 46.06
CA GLN A 26 53.97 5.88 47.07
C GLN A 26 54.54 7.07 47.92
N PRO A 27 53.89 7.59 48.99
CA PRO A 27 53.23 8.90 48.99
C PRO A 27 53.73 9.87 50.10
N ALA A 28 53.29 11.13 50.05
CA ALA A 28 53.18 12.05 51.20
C ALA A 28 52.24 13.20 50.76
N GLY A 29 51.27 13.72 51.49
CA GLY A 29 50.94 13.67 52.91
C GLY A 29 50.58 15.11 53.31
N PHE A 30 49.30 15.44 53.53
CA PHE A 30 48.86 16.53 54.42
C PHE A 30 47.32 16.54 54.57
N ARG A 31 46.83 16.64 55.82
CA ARG A 31 45.43 16.91 56.22
C ARG A 31 45.31 18.39 56.67
N PRO A 32 44.19 18.87 57.26
CA PRO A 32 42.89 19.23 56.68
C PRO A 32 42.51 20.70 57.03
N SER A 33 41.49 21.32 56.40
CA SER A 33 40.53 22.22 57.10
C SER A 33 39.51 22.90 56.17
N VAL A 34 38.25 22.59 56.43
CA VAL A 34 37.01 23.38 56.36
C VAL A 34 37.13 24.87 55.93
N ARG A 35 36.65 25.21 54.71
CA ARG A 35 35.50 26.12 54.46
C ARG A 35 35.36 26.50 52.98
N THR A 36 34.19 26.17 52.44
CA THR A 36 33.40 26.91 51.43
C THR A 36 33.97 27.02 50.01
N ARG A 37 33.40 26.21 49.10
CA ARG A 37 32.82 26.73 47.84
C ARG A 37 31.66 25.85 47.39
N VAL A 38 30.61 26.55 47.01
CA VAL A 38 29.25 26.12 46.70
C VAL A 38 29.20 25.43 45.33
N ALA A 39 28.27 24.48 45.22
CA ALA A 39 27.64 23.95 44.00
C ALA A 39 28.47 23.08 43.03
N THR A 40 28.42 21.77 43.24
CA THR A 40 28.32 20.78 42.14
C THR A 40 27.96 19.40 42.72
N THR A 41 26.67 19.06 42.78
CA THR A 41 26.12 17.69 42.64
C THR A 41 24.61 17.68 42.90
N VAL A 42 23.79 18.13 41.94
CA VAL A 42 22.45 17.57 41.64
C VAL A 42 22.11 17.95 40.18
N ALA A 43 22.83 17.43 39.20
CA ALA A 43 22.46 17.64 37.78
C ALA A 43 23.00 16.56 36.83
N ALA A 44 23.27 15.35 37.32
CA ALA A 44 23.70 14.23 36.46
C ALA A 44 22.90 12.94 36.66
N GLY A 45 21.89 12.94 37.54
CA GLY A 45 21.03 11.78 37.81
C GLY A 45 19.60 11.87 37.28
N LEU A 46 19.21 13.01 36.68
CA LEU A 46 17.84 13.25 36.20
C LEU A 46 17.73 13.56 34.70
N LEU A 47 18.84 13.51 33.96
CA LEU A 47 18.90 13.69 32.50
C LEU A 47 19.14 12.38 31.72
N PHE A 48 18.97 11.24 32.38
CA PHE A 48 18.93 9.91 31.75
C PHE A 48 17.59 9.18 31.95
N LEU A 49 16.57 9.91 32.39
CA LEU A 49 15.18 9.42 32.55
C LEU A 49 14.17 10.17 31.67
N ALA A 50 14.64 11.03 30.76
CA ALA A 50 13.79 11.86 29.89
C ALA A 50 13.96 11.57 28.38
N SER A 51 14.61 10.46 28.01
CA SER A 51 14.77 10.04 26.60
C SER A 51 14.27 8.63 26.32
N LEU A 52 13.41 8.07 27.18
CA LEU A 52 12.35 7.19 26.70
C LEU A 52 11.15 8.08 26.42
N ALA A 53 11.23 8.86 25.33
CA ALA A 53 10.02 9.12 24.58
C ALA A 53 9.51 7.73 24.23
N MET A 54 8.52 7.25 24.97
CA MET A 54 7.76 6.08 24.59
C MET A 54 7.22 6.44 23.22
N THR A 55 7.90 5.99 22.18
CA THR A 55 7.27 5.79 20.87
C THR A 55 6.12 4.87 21.22
N THR A 56 4.93 5.44 21.40
CA THR A 56 3.73 4.66 21.48
C THR A 56 3.77 3.82 20.21
N PRO A 57 3.93 2.48 20.31
CA PRO A 57 3.88 1.66 19.11
C PRO A 57 2.56 2.04 18.48
N ALA A 58 2.60 2.54 17.24
CA ALA A 58 1.43 2.98 16.50
C ALA A 58 0.35 1.95 16.76
N SER A 59 -0.61 2.31 17.63
CA SER A 59 -1.56 1.34 18.16
C SER A 59 -2.18 0.70 16.94
N ALA A 60 -2.09 -0.62 16.84
CA ALA A 60 -2.83 -1.36 15.85
C ALA A 60 -4.29 -1.04 16.09
N GLN A 61 -4.79 0.00 15.44
CA GLN A 61 -6.13 0.51 15.61
C GLN A 61 -7.02 -0.67 15.27
N GLN A 62 -7.73 -1.17 16.27
CA GLN A 62 -8.58 -2.34 16.12
C GLN A 62 -9.52 -2.05 14.95
N ARG A 63 -9.56 -2.93 13.94
CA ARG A 63 -10.42 -2.75 12.78
C ARG A 63 -11.85 -2.54 13.28
N ASN A 64 -12.39 -1.35 13.07
CA ASN A 64 -13.79 -1.07 13.31
C ASN A 64 -14.57 -1.35 12.01
N PRO A 65 -15.27 -2.50 11.90
CA PRO A 65 -16.02 -2.85 10.69
C PRO A 65 -17.24 -1.94 10.46
N LEU A 66 -17.66 -1.20 11.49
CA LEU A 66 -18.77 -0.25 11.43
C LEU A 66 -18.28 1.20 11.28
N GLN A 67 -16.98 1.41 11.05
CA GLN A 67 -16.47 2.74 10.78
C GLN A 67 -17.16 3.30 9.53
N THR A 68 -17.76 4.48 9.67
CA THR A 68 -18.38 5.19 8.55
C THR A 68 -17.37 6.11 7.84
N ILE A 69 -17.71 6.52 6.63
CA ILE A 69 -16.89 7.41 5.79
C ILE A 69 -16.79 8.83 6.36
N GLY A 70 -17.84 9.31 7.05
CA GLY A 70 -17.90 10.69 7.56
C GLY A 70 -18.01 11.72 6.42
N GLN A 71 -17.70 12.98 6.72
CA GLN A 71 -17.56 14.02 5.69
C GLN A 71 -16.20 13.92 5.01
N THR A 72 -16.19 14.16 3.71
CA THR A 72 -15.01 14.09 2.84
C THR A 72 -14.93 15.31 1.91
N VAL A 73 -13.84 15.39 1.15
CA VAL A 73 -13.70 16.39 0.07
C VAL A 73 -14.79 16.35 -0.99
N ALA A 74 -15.54 15.25 -1.09
CA ALA A 74 -16.67 15.14 -2.01
C ALA A 74 -17.96 15.83 -1.48
N ASP A 75 -17.99 16.22 -0.20
CA ASP A 75 -19.18 16.77 0.47
C ASP A 75 -19.17 18.30 0.55
N HIS A 76 -18.13 18.95 0.03
CA HIS A 76 -18.04 20.41 -0.04
C HIS A 76 -17.49 20.89 -1.38
N ALA A 77 -17.65 22.18 -1.65
CA ALA A 77 -17.06 22.79 -2.84
C ALA A 77 -15.53 22.78 -2.72
N SER A 78 -14.85 22.23 -3.73
CA SER A 78 -13.40 22.34 -3.85
C SER A 78 -13.02 23.37 -4.92
N HIS A 79 -11.93 24.10 -4.73
CA HIS A 79 -11.43 25.07 -5.70
C HIS A 79 -10.76 24.42 -6.91
N ALA A 80 -10.16 23.24 -6.71
CA ALA A 80 -9.33 22.55 -7.70
C ALA A 80 -10.11 21.53 -8.56
N TYR A 81 -11.09 20.87 -7.97
CA TYR A 81 -11.85 19.77 -8.56
C TYR A 81 -13.37 19.98 -8.48
N ALA A 82 -14.10 19.53 -9.49
CA ALA A 82 -15.55 19.39 -9.48
C ALA A 82 -15.92 17.92 -9.18
N PHE A 83 -16.72 17.70 -8.14
CA PHE A 83 -17.18 16.37 -7.75
C PHE A 83 -18.57 16.07 -8.30
N GLU A 84 -18.74 14.85 -8.83
CA GLU A 84 -20.03 14.25 -9.14
C GLU A 84 -20.07 12.84 -8.55
N ARG A 85 -21.27 12.29 -8.36
CA ARG A 85 -21.46 10.88 -8.04
C ARG A 85 -22.62 10.26 -8.80
N PHE A 86 -22.51 8.97 -9.07
CA PHE A 86 -23.60 8.16 -9.60
C PHE A 86 -23.60 6.77 -8.98
N THR A 87 -24.76 6.13 -8.96
CA THR A 87 -24.93 4.77 -8.45
C THR A 87 -25.16 3.81 -9.61
N VAL A 88 -24.54 2.65 -9.52
CA VAL A 88 -24.77 1.51 -10.42
C VAL A 88 -25.33 0.37 -9.59
N ALA A 89 -26.44 -0.22 -10.02
CA ALA A 89 -27.03 -1.39 -9.37
C ALA A 89 -26.65 -2.69 -10.12
N SER A 90 -26.60 -3.81 -9.41
CA SER A 90 -26.54 -5.13 -10.02
C SER A 90 -27.82 -5.42 -10.79
N HIS A 91 -27.78 -6.38 -11.71
CA HIS A 91 -28.95 -6.74 -12.54
C HIS A 91 -30.19 -7.10 -11.70
N ASP A 92 -29.99 -7.77 -10.56
CA ASP A 92 -31.05 -8.14 -9.61
C ASP A 92 -31.38 -7.04 -8.58
N GLY A 93 -30.69 -5.89 -8.63
CA GLY A 93 -30.88 -4.77 -7.71
C GLY A 93 -30.42 -5.03 -6.27
N SER A 94 -29.85 -6.20 -5.96
CA SER A 94 -29.48 -6.60 -4.59
C SER A 94 -28.22 -5.90 -4.08
N ARG A 95 -27.42 -5.34 -4.99
CA ARG A 95 -26.15 -4.69 -4.70
C ARG A 95 -26.01 -3.42 -5.51
N SER A 96 -25.31 -2.44 -4.95
CA SER A 96 -25.07 -1.16 -5.59
C SER A 96 -23.69 -0.62 -5.27
N TRP A 97 -23.09 -0.03 -6.30
CA TRP A 97 -21.81 0.64 -6.24
C TRP A 97 -22.03 2.13 -6.39
N ARG A 98 -21.35 2.92 -5.56
CA ARG A 98 -21.35 4.38 -5.64
C ARG A 98 -20.01 4.82 -6.22
N VAL A 99 -20.05 5.49 -7.36
CA VAL A 99 -18.86 6.01 -8.03
C VAL A 99 -18.82 7.51 -7.79
N HIS A 100 -17.81 7.97 -7.05
CA HIS A 100 -17.48 9.39 -7.00
C HIS A 100 -16.45 9.69 -8.08
N VAL A 101 -16.61 10.83 -8.74
CA VAL A 101 -15.70 11.31 -9.78
C VAL A 101 -15.29 12.71 -9.40
N ALA A 102 -13.98 12.96 -9.36
CA ALA A 102 -13.43 14.30 -9.23
C ALA A 102 -12.73 14.67 -10.54
N VAL A 103 -13.22 15.73 -11.20
CA VAL A 103 -12.65 16.25 -12.45
C VAL A 103 -11.89 17.54 -12.17
N PRO A 104 -10.63 17.70 -12.63
CA PRO A 104 -9.92 18.98 -12.49
C PRO A 104 -10.73 20.12 -13.12
N LYS A 105 -10.74 21.30 -12.50
CA LYS A 105 -11.41 22.50 -13.02
C LYS A 105 -10.61 23.22 -14.11
N THR A 106 -9.47 22.67 -14.51
CA THR A 106 -8.68 23.15 -15.64
C THR A 106 -9.30 22.67 -16.97
N PRO A 107 -8.94 23.28 -18.11
CA PRO A 107 -9.38 22.80 -19.42
C PRO A 107 -8.95 21.35 -19.67
N ALA A 108 -9.86 20.55 -20.22
CA ALA A 108 -9.58 19.15 -20.54
C ALA A 108 -8.49 19.03 -21.63
N PRO A 109 -7.53 18.08 -21.49
CA PRO A 109 -6.58 17.78 -22.56
C PRO A 109 -7.30 17.29 -23.82
N ALA A 110 -6.69 17.50 -24.99
CA ALA A 110 -7.27 17.08 -26.26
C ALA A 110 -7.51 15.56 -26.35
N ALA A 111 -6.66 14.75 -25.71
CA ALA A 111 -6.81 13.31 -25.63
C ALA A 111 -7.83 12.85 -24.56
N GLY A 112 -8.36 13.77 -23.75
CA GLY A 112 -9.15 13.50 -22.55
C GLY A 112 -8.30 13.46 -21.28
N TRP A 113 -8.98 13.30 -20.14
CA TRP A 113 -8.31 13.23 -18.84
C TRP A 113 -7.60 11.89 -18.65
N PRO A 114 -6.33 11.86 -18.23
CA PRO A 114 -5.80 10.66 -17.61
C PRO A 114 -6.60 10.37 -16.32
N THR A 115 -6.87 9.09 -16.04
CA THR A 115 -7.77 8.71 -14.94
C THR A 115 -7.07 7.83 -13.91
N PHE A 116 -7.33 8.11 -12.63
CA PHE A 116 -6.83 7.33 -11.50
C PHE A 116 -8.01 6.66 -10.77
N TRP A 117 -8.17 5.35 -10.98
CA TRP A 117 -9.27 4.55 -10.47
C TRP A 117 -8.88 3.88 -9.15
N MET A 118 -9.71 4.04 -8.13
CA MET A 118 -9.46 3.55 -6.78
C MET A 118 -10.58 2.63 -6.33
N LEU A 119 -10.19 1.40 -6.00
CA LEU A 119 -11.04 0.45 -5.28
C LEU A 119 -11.16 0.85 -3.80
N ASP A 120 -12.09 0.21 -3.08
CA ASP A 120 -12.45 0.59 -1.72
C ASP A 120 -12.70 2.12 -1.63
N GLY A 121 -13.44 2.66 -2.61
CA GLY A 121 -13.54 4.09 -2.91
C GLY A 121 -13.99 4.96 -1.74
N ASN A 122 -14.84 4.43 -0.86
CA ASN A 122 -15.24 5.11 0.37
C ASN A 122 -14.03 5.34 1.29
N ALA A 123 -13.18 4.33 1.48
CA ALA A 123 -11.95 4.47 2.26
C ALA A 123 -10.91 5.33 1.55
N ALA A 124 -10.82 5.27 0.22
CA ALA A 124 -9.89 6.10 -0.55
C ALA A 124 -10.24 7.60 -0.43
N LEU A 125 -11.52 7.98 -0.48
CA LEU A 125 -11.97 9.38 -0.33
C LEU A 125 -11.52 10.02 0.99
N ILE A 126 -11.52 9.26 2.09
CA ILE A 126 -11.07 9.73 3.42
C ILE A 126 -9.59 10.16 3.41
N GLU A 127 -8.80 9.69 2.45
CA GLU A 127 -7.36 9.95 2.39
C GLU A 127 -7.00 11.26 1.66
N PHE A 128 -7.99 11.94 1.07
CA PHE A 128 -7.82 13.20 0.35
C PHE A 128 -8.19 14.40 1.22
N ASP A 129 -7.40 15.47 1.08
CA ASP A 129 -7.65 16.81 1.63
C ASP A 129 -7.56 17.85 0.51
N ASP A 130 -7.99 19.08 0.77
CA ASP A 130 -7.93 20.17 -0.23
C ASP A 130 -6.51 20.43 -0.72
N ALA A 131 -5.52 20.36 0.18
CA ALA A 131 -4.12 20.58 -0.17
C ALA A 131 -3.60 19.55 -1.18
N LEU A 132 -3.99 18.28 -1.08
CA LEU A 132 -3.66 17.25 -2.05
C LEU A 132 -4.40 17.48 -3.37
N LEU A 133 -5.67 17.88 -3.33
CA LEU A 133 -6.43 18.18 -4.55
C LEU A 133 -5.83 19.39 -5.30
N GLU A 134 -5.41 20.43 -4.60
CA GLU A 134 -4.73 21.58 -5.19
C GLU A 134 -3.40 21.16 -5.84
N GLU A 135 -2.60 20.34 -5.15
CA GLU A 135 -1.33 19.84 -5.68
C GLU A 135 -1.50 18.94 -6.91
N LEU A 136 -2.54 18.09 -6.91
CA LEU A 136 -2.91 17.24 -8.04
C LEU A 136 -3.34 18.08 -9.25
N ALA A 137 -4.16 19.12 -9.03
CA ALA A 137 -4.62 20.01 -10.09
C ALA A 137 -3.49 20.89 -10.66
N ALA A 138 -2.46 21.16 -9.87
CA ALA A 138 -1.28 21.92 -10.28
C ALA A 138 -0.26 21.11 -11.09
N GLN A 139 -0.41 19.79 -11.18
CA GLN A 139 0.45 18.97 -12.05
C GLN A 139 0.29 19.38 -13.52
N PRO A 140 1.35 19.26 -14.35
CA PRO A 140 1.26 19.59 -15.78
C PRO A 140 0.13 18.84 -16.50
N GLU A 141 -0.15 17.61 -16.08
CA GLU A 141 -1.24 16.78 -16.57
C GLU A 141 -2.07 16.25 -15.39
N PRO A 142 -3.07 17.02 -14.92
CA PRO A 142 -3.83 16.63 -13.75
C PRO A 142 -4.77 15.47 -14.10
N HIS A 143 -4.94 14.56 -13.15
CA HIS A 143 -5.74 13.35 -13.33
C HIS A 143 -7.16 13.57 -12.85
N ALA A 144 -8.14 13.02 -13.57
CA ALA A 144 -9.46 12.81 -13.00
C ALA A 144 -9.43 11.60 -12.07
N LEU A 145 -10.06 11.73 -10.91
CA LEU A 145 -10.05 10.74 -9.84
C LEU A 145 -11.38 9.97 -9.85
N VAL A 146 -11.33 8.65 -9.81
CA VAL A 146 -12.52 7.79 -9.85
C VAL A 146 -12.51 6.86 -8.65
N PHE A 147 -13.47 7.03 -7.75
CA PHE A 147 -13.58 6.28 -6.50
C PHE A 147 -14.71 5.27 -6.61
N ILE A 148 -14.38 3.98 -6.73
CA ILE A 148 -15.37 2.89 -6.80
C ILE A 148 -15.63 2.39 -5.39
N GLY A 149 -16.70 2.88 -4.78
CA GLY A 149 -17.18 2.46 -3.47
C GLY A 149 -18.46 1.63 -3.55
N TYR A 150 -18.95 1.25 -2.38
CA TYR A 150 -20.26 0.63 -2.21
C TYR A 150 -21.26 1.72 -1.83
N ASP A 151 -22.51 1.58 -2.25
CA ASP A 151 -23.56 2.56 -2.00
C ASP A 151 -24.10 2.45 -0.56
N ASN A 152 -23.23 2.72 0.40
CA ASN A 152 -23.50 2.81 1.83
C ASN A 152 -22.45 3.69 2.50
N ASP A 153 -22.63 3.97 3.79
CA ASP A 153 -21.75 4.87 4.53
C ASP A 153 -20.57 4.17 5.19
N LEU A 154 -20.39 2.86 4.99
CA LEU A 154 -19.25 2.14 5.56
C LEU A 154 -17.96 2.58 4.87
N ARG A 155 -16.90 2.78 5.66
CA ARG A 155 -15.55 2.98 5.15
C ARG A 155 -15.11 1.77 4.30
N ILE A 156 -15.40 0.56 4.78
CA ILE A 156 -15.10 -0.71 4.09
C ILE A 156 -16.30 -1.65 4.22
N ASP A 157 -16.94 -1.98 3.10
CA ASP A 157 -17.97 -3.03 3.04
C ASP A 157 -17.31 -4.40 2.87
N SER A 158 -17.03 -5.06 4.00
CA SER A 158 -16.31 -6.35 4.00
C SER A 158 -17.05 -7.46 3.24
N PRO A 159 -18.37 -7.67 3.41
CA PRO A 159 -19.11 -8.66 2.63
C PRO A 159 -19.01 -8.45 1.12
N GLN A 160 -19.31 -7.24 0.62
CA GLN A 160 -19.36 -7.02 -0.82
C GLN A 160 -17.95 -7.05 -1.45
N ARG A 161 -16.95 -6.46 -0.81
CA ARG A 161 -15.57 -6.50 -1.34
C ARG A 161 -14.94 -7.89 -1.32
N ASN A 162 -15.30 -8.72 -0.33
CA ASN A 162 -14.83 -10.11 -0.31
C ASN A 162 -15.32 -10.86 -1.54
N ARG A 163 -16.54 -10.55 -2.01
CA ARG A 163 -17.07 -11.08 -3.26
C ARG A 163 -16.35 -10.46 -4.46
N ASP A 164 -16.47 -9.15 -4.61
CA ASP A 164 -16.12 -8.47 -5.86
C ASP A 164 -14.62 -8.41 -6.13
N TYR A 165 -13.75 -8.53 -5.12
CA TYR A 165 -12.31 -8.46 -5.31
C TYR A 165 -11.62 -9.82 -5.34
N THR A 166 -12.37 -10.92 -5.29
CA THR A 166 -11.80 -12.25 -5.30
C THR A 166 -12.17 -13.02 -6.57
N PRO A 167 -11.17 -13.61 -7.27
CA PRO A 167 -11.41 -14.48 -8.42
C PRO A 167 -12.34 -15.65 -8.09
N ALA A 168 -12.97 -16.23 -9.10
CA ALA A 168 -13.59 -17.53 -8.93
C ALA A 168 -12.47 -18.58 -8.78
N VAL A 169 -12.53 -19.41 -7.73
CA VAL A 169 -11.57 -20.51 -7.60
C VAL A 169 -11.96 -21.61 -8.59
N LEU A 170 -11.05 -21.95 -9.50
CA LEU A 170 -11.18 -23.06 -10.45
C LEU A 170 -9.92 -23.94 -10.36
N PRO A 171 -10.04 -25.28 -10.37
CA PRO A 171 -11.27 -26.07 -10.57
C PRO A 171 -12.25 -26.09 -9.36
N PRO A 172 -13.53 -26.48 -9.55
CA PRO A 172 -14.57 -26.47 -8.51
C PRO A 172 -14.25 -27.30 -7.26
N GLU A 173 -13.33 -28.25 -7.37
CA GLU A 173 -12.80 -29.05 -6.26
C GLU A 173 -12.09 -28.20 -5.19
N ASP A 174 -11.58 -27.02 -5.57
CA ASP A 174 -11.00 -26.06 -4.63
C ASP A 174 -12.07 -25.12 -4.01
N ALA A 175 -13.34 -25.19 -4.45
CA ALA A 175 -14.42 -24.32 -3.97
C ALA A 175 -14.73 -24.53 -2.47
N GLU A 176 -14.42 -25.71 -1.91
CA GLU A 176 -14.54 -25.96 -0.47
C GLU A 176 -13.54 -25.14 0.36
N THR A 177 -12.41 -24.75 -0.24
CA THR A 177 -11.38 -23.93 0.42
C THR A 177 -11.56 -22.43 0.18
N ALA A 178 -12.38 -22.06 -0.82
CA ALA A 178 -12.69 -20.69 -1.15
C ALA A 178 -13.43 -20.00 0.02
N PRO A 179 -13.05 -18.78 0.42
CA PRO A 179 -13.82 -18.04 1.42
C PRO A 179 -15.28 -17.88 0.98
N LEU A 180 -16.24 -18.17 1.86
CA LEU A 180 -17.67 -17.97 1.58
C LEU A 180 -17.93 -16.55 1.07
N GLY A 181 -18.74 -16.45 0.01
CA GLY A 181 -19.07 -15.17 -0.64
C GLY A 181 -17.94 -14.58 -1.46
N SER A 182 -17.07 -15.41 -2.06
CA SER A 182 -16.02 -15.01 -3.02
C SER A 182 -16.45 -15.21 -4.48
N GLY A 183 -15.58 -14.88 -5.44
CA GLY A 183 -15.76 -15.26 -6.86
C GLY A 183 -16.36 -14.19 -7.76
N GLY A 184 -16.41 -12.94 -7.31
CA GLY A 184 -17.05 -11.84 -8.01
C GLY A 184 -16.13 -10.99 -8.89
N ALA A 185 -14.82 -11.27 -8.95
CA ALA A 185 -13.86 -10.39 -9.64
C ALA A 185 -14.19 -10.18 -11.12
N ASP A 186 -14.45 -11.24 -11.90
CA ASP A 186 -14.81 -11.08 -13.30
C ASP A 186 -16.10 -10.25 -13.50
N ALA A 187 -17.09 -10.44 -12.62
CA ALA A 187 -18.34 -9.69 -12.68
C ALA A 187 -18.14 -8.20 -12.36
N LEU A 188 -17.26 -7.88 -11.40
CA LEU A 188 -16.91 -6.48 -11.12
C LEU A 188 -16.08 -5.88 -12.27
N ALA A 189 -15.12 -6.61 -12.83
CA ALA A 189 -14.34 -6.14 -13.97
C ALA A 189 -15.25 -5.84 -15.18
N GLU A 190 -16.22 -6.71 -15.45
CA GLU A 190 -17.25 -6.49 -16.47
C GLU A 190 -18.12 -5.27 -16.15
N LEU A 191 -18.55 -5.09 -14.90
CA LEU A 191 -19.30 -3.90 -14.48
C LEU A 191 -18.51 -2.60 -14.71
N ILE A 192 -17.21 -2.61 -14.39
CA ILE A 192 -16.32 -1.47 -14.62
C ILE A 192 -16.23 -1.16 -16.12
N GLU A 193 -16.01 -2.18 -16.94
CA GLU A 193 -15.82 -2.04 -18.38
C GLU A 193 -17.11 -1.63 -19.12
N ARG A 194 -18.23 -2.31 -18.82
CA ARG A 194 -19.47 -2.22 -19.60
C ARG A 194 -20.48 -1.22 -19.04
N THR A 195 -20.35 -0.82 -17.77
CA THR A 195 -21.34 0.05 -17.12
C THR A 195 -20.73 1.32 -16.56
N ILE A 196 -19.71 1.21 -15.69
CA ILE A 196 -19.13 2.39 -15.02
C ILE A 196 -18.37 3.25 -16.03
N ARG A 197 -17.51 2.66 -16.85
CA ARG A 197 -16.69 3.41 -17.82
C ARG A 197 -17.53 4.14 -18.88
N PRO A 198 -18.58 3.55 -19.49
CA PRO A 198 -19.46 4.28 -20.39
C PRO A 198 -20.20 5.43 -19.69
N GLN A 199 -20.66 5.25 -18.46
CA GLN A 199 -21.29 6.34 -17.69
C GLN A 199 -20.30 7.46 -17.36
N LEU A 200 -19.04 7.12 -17.12
CA LEU A 200 -17.97 8.10 -16.90
C LEU A 200 -17.66 8.89 -18.18
N ALA A 201 -17.60 8.22 -19.33
CA ALA A 201 -17.32 8.84 -20.63
C ALA A 201 -18.42 9.83 -21.08
N GLN A 202 -19.64 9.70 -20.55
CA GLN A 202 -20.71 10.68 -20.77
C GLN A 202 -20.54 11.97 -19.94
N ARG A 203 -19.73 11.93 -18.88
CA ARG A 203 -19.53 13.05 -17.93
C ARG A 203 -18.27 13.85 -18.22
N MET A 204 -17.23 13.18 -18.72
CA MET A 204 -15.96 13.82 -19.06
C MET A 204 -15.24 13.05 -20.18
N PRO A 205 -14.41 13.73 -20.99
CA PRO A 205 -13.52 13.04 -21.92
C PRO A 205 -12.46 12.27 -21.13
N ILE A 206 -12.28 11.00 -21.47
CA ILE A 206 -11.31 10.10 -20.84
C ILE A 206 -10.22 9.79 -21.86
N ASP A 207 -8.97 9.87 -21.43
CA ASP A 207 -7.85 9.35 -22.21
C ASP A 207 -7.80 7.83 -22.09
N PRO A 208 -8.11 7.07 -23.16
CA PRO A 208 -8.17 5.62 -23.08
C PRO A 208 -6.79 4.98 -22.88
N GLN A 209 -5.70 5.72 -23.14
CA GLN A 209 -4.31 5.26 -23.07
C GLN A 209 -3.62 5.65 -21.75
N ARG A 210 -4.29 6.37 -20.84
CA ARG A 210 -3.71 6.78 -19.55
C ARG A 210 -4.67 6.55 -18.40
N GLN A 211 -4.86 5.28 -18.08
CA GLN A 211 -5.76 4.86 -17.02
C GLN A 211 -4.99 4.00 -16.01
N THR A 212 -5.10 4.39 -14.75
CA THR A 212 -4.47 3.70 -13.61
C THR A 212 -5.53 3.01 -12.77
N LEU A 213 -5.31 1.74 -12.40
CA LEU A 213 -6.13 1.02 -11.42
C LEU A 213 -5.32 0.78 -10.14
N TRP A 214 -5.82 1.28 -9.02
CA TRP A 214 -5.24 1.09 -7.69
C TRP A 214 -6.17 0.32 -6.75
N GLY A 215 -5.59 -0.55 -5.93
CA GLY A 215 -6.30 -1.21 -4.85
C GLY A 215 -5.39 -1.74 -3.74
N HIS A 216 -5.96 -1.86 -2.53
CA HIS A 216 -5.27 -2.37 -1.34
C HIS A 216 -5.79 -3.74 -0.91
N SER A 217 -4.91 -4.61 -0.41
CA SER A 217 -5.31 -5.91 0.16
C SER A 217 -6.04 -6.78 -0.86
N LEU A 218 -7.32 -7.14 -0.64
CA LEU A 218 -8.14 -7.79 -1.67
C LEU A 218 -8.30 -6.91 -2.92
N GLY A 219 -8.40 -5.59 -2.80
CA GLY A 219 -8.39 -4.71 -3.96
C GLY A 219 -7.09 -4.83 -4.76
N GLY A 220 -5.95 -5.01 -4.09
CA GLY A 220 -4.66 -5.29 -4.76
C GLY A 220 -4.66 -6.66 -5.46
N LEU A 221 -5.31 -7.67 -4.90
CA LEU A 221 -5.56 -8.95 -5.57
C LEU A 221 -6.41 -8.76 -6.84
N PHE A 222 -7.49 -7.98 -6.76
CA PHE A 222 -8.31 -7.65 -7.92
C PHE A 222 -7.55 -6.89 -9.01
N VAL A 223 -6.65 -5.96 -8.62
CA VAL A 223 -5.77 -5.26 -9.57
C VAL A 223 -4.92 -6.26 -10.35
N LEU A 224 -4.28 -7.20 -9.66
CA LEU A 224 -3.47 -8.25 -10.30
C LEU A 224 -4.34 -9.15 -11.19
N HIS A 225 -5.49 -9.58 -10.70
CA HIS A 225 -6.43 -10.37 -11.51
C HIS A 225 -6.86 -9.64 -12.79
N THR A 226 -7.18 -8.35 -12.69
CA THR A 226 -7.56 -7.51 -13.84
C THR A 226 -6.41 -7.36 -14.84
N LEU A 227 -5.16 -7.22 -14.37
CA LEU A 227 -3.98 -7.24 -15.23
C LEU A 227 -3.91 -8.55 -16.03
N TYR A 228 -4.20 -9.68 -15.38
CA TYR A 228 -4.05 -11.01 -15.98
C TYR A 228 -5.20 -11.40 -16.91
N THR A 229 -6.43 -10.98 -16.62
CA THR A 229 -7.64 -11.43 -17.34
C THR A 229 -8.23 -10.38 -18.26
N ARG A 230 -7.90 -9.10 -18.07
CA ARG A 230 -8.41 -7.96 -18.85
C ARG A 230 -7.24 -7.13 -19.40
N THR A 231 -6.36 -7.81 -20.14
CA THR A 231 -5.16 -7.22 -20.74
C THR A 231 -5.51 -5.95 -21.52
N GLY A 232 -4.84 -4.84 -21.20
CA GLY A 232 -5.06 -3.54 -21.85
C GLY A 232 -6.27 -2.74 -21.34
N ALA A 233 -7.01 -3.21 -20.34
CA ALA A 233 -8.12 -2.46 -19.74
C ALA A 233 -7.66 -1.21 -18.97
N PHE A 234 -6.42 -1.23 -18.48
CA PHE A 234 -5.69 -0.13 -17.87
C PHE A 234 -4.23 -0.17 -18.35
N GLN A 235 -3.53 0.97 -18.29
CA GLN A 235 -2.12 1.06 -18.66
C GLN A 235 -1.19 1.00 -17.45
N THR A 236 -1.68 1.39 -16.28
CA THR A 236 -0.95 1.29 -15.00
C THR A 236 -1.78 0.53 -13.98
N TYR A 237 -1.16 -0.45 -13.32
CA TYR A 237 -1.75 -1.28 -12.28
C TYR A 237 -0.94 -1.11 -11.00
N VAL A 238 -1.59 -0.68 -9.91
CA VAL A 238 -0.92 -0.45 -8.63
C VAL A 238 -1.55 -1.29 -7.53
N ALA A 239 -0.82 -2.29 -7.06
CA ALA A 239 -1.27 -3.24 -6.04
C ALA A 239 -0.61 -2.93 -4.69
N GLY A 240 -1.39 -2.39 -3.75
CA GLY A 240 -0.96 -2.11 -2.38
C GLY A 240 -1.19 -3.28 -1.44
N SER A 241 -0.13 -3.85 -0.87
CA SER A 241 -0.17 -5.06 -0.03
C SER A 241 -1.14 -6.12 -0.56
N PRO A 242 -0.99 -6.56 -1.84
CA PRO A 242 -1.93 -7.48 -2.46
C PRO A 242 -2.06 -8.76 -1.63
N SER A 243 -3.27 -9.30 -1.53
CA SER A 243 -3.54 -10.53 -0.77
C SER A 243 -3.03 -11.78 -1.49
N MET A 244 -1.71 -11.89 -1.60
CA MET A 244 -1.00 -12.97 -2.30
C MET A 244 -1.33 -14.37 -1.76
N TRP A 245 -1.81 -14.46 -0.53
CA TRP A 245 -2.20 -15.71 0.12
C TRP A 245 -3.56 -16.26 -0.31
N TRP A 246 -4.39 -15.43 -0.97
CA TRP A 246 -5.75 -15.81 -1.29
C TRP A 246 -5.80 -16.96 -2.30
N GLY A 247 -6.74 -17.89 -2.12
CA GLY A 247 -6.95 -19.03 -3.03
C GLY A 247 -5.72 -19.92 -3.18
N ASP A 248 -5.01 -20.15 -2.07
CA ASP A 248 -3.75 -20.90 -2.03
C ASP A 248 -2.65 -20.30 -2.91
N ALA A 249 -2.47 -18.97 -2.88
CA ALA A 249 -1.59 -18.25 -3.80
C ALA A 249 -2.04 -18.23 -5.27
N HIS A 250 -3.36 -18.11 -5.48
CA HIS A 250 -3.97 -18.03 -6.81
C HIS A 250 -3.33 -16.96 -7.71
N ALA A 251 -3.05 -15.76 -7.18
CA ALA A 251 -2.45 -14.68 -7.97
C ALA A 251 -1.07 -15.04 -8.57
N VAL A 252 -0.31 -15.92 -7.91
CA VAL A 252 0.97 -16.41 -8.44
C VAL A 252 0.71 -17.38 -9.58
N ARG A 253 -0.19 -18.35 -9.39
CA ARG A 253 -0.56 -19.31 -10.46
C ARG A 253 -1.16 -18.62 -11.68
N GLU A 254 -2.03 -17.63 -11.46
CA GLU A 254 -2.67 -16.88 -12.55
C GLU A 254 -1.64 -16.08 -13.36
N SER A 255 -0.57 -15.60 -12.71
CA SER A 255 0.52 -14.89 -13.39
C SER A 255 1.25 -15.77 -14.41
N GLU A 256 1.37 -17.08 -14.20
CA GLU A 256 2.02 -17.99 -15.15
C GLU A 256 1.29 -18.01 -16.49
N ARG A 257 -0.04 -18.06 -16.45
CA ARG A 257 -0.88 -17.99 -17.65
C ARG A 257 -0.74 -16.63 -18.32
N PHE A 258 -0.75 -15.53 -17.56
CA PHE A 258 -0.56 -14.19 -18.09
C PHE A 258 0.79 -14.06 -18.82
N ILE A 259 1.89 -14.45 -18.18
CA ILE A 259 3.25 -14.39 -18.74
C ILE A 259 3.33 -15.16 -20.06
N ALA A 260 2.73 -16.34 -20.13
CA ALA A 260 2.71 -17.16 -21.33
C ALA A 260 1.94 -16.53 -22.51
N HIS A 261 1.03 -15.59 -22.26
CA HIS A 261 0.10 -15.05 -23.27
C HIS A 261 0.14 -13.53 -23.44
N ASN A 262 0.96 -12.77 -22.69
CA ASN A 262 1.00 -11.30 -22.73
C ASN A 262 1.78 -10.71 -23.93
N VAL A 263 1.81 -11.39 -25.07
CA VAL A 263 2.60 -10.91 -26.22
C VAL A 263 1.96 -9.62 -26.79
N GLY A 264 2.71 -8.52 -26.79
CA GLY A 264 2.33 -7.28 -27.46
C GLY A 264 1.45 -6.31 -26.64
N HIS A 265 1.28 -6.55 -25.34
CA HIS A 265 0.46 -5.71 -24.47
C HIS A 265 1.29 -5.05 -23.37
N PRO A 266 1.71 -3.78 -23.54
CA PRO A 266 2.49 -3.10 -22.55
C PRO A 266 1.65 -2.69 -21.34
N ALA A 267 2.24 -2.79 -20.14
CA ALA A 267 1.63 -2.30 -18.92
C ALA A 267 2.70 -1.93 -17.88
N ARG A 268 2.41 -0.90 -17.08
CA ARG A 268 3.20 -0.55 -15.90
C ARG A 268 2.57 -1.17 -14.66
N VAL A 269 3.37 -1.88 -13.86
CA VAL A 269 2.92 -2.58 -12.65
C VAL A 269 3.72 -2.09 -11.46
N ILE A 270 3.04 -1.59 -10.43
CA ILE A 270 3.67 -1.09 -9.21
C ILE A 270 3.14 -1.91 -8.04
N ILE A 271 4.02 -2.60 -7.34
CA ILE A 271 3.68 -3.41 -6.17
C ILE A 271 4.26 -2.75 -4.91
N HIS A 272 3.37 -2.44 -3.97
CA HIS A 272 3.71 -1.84 -2.68
C HIS A 272 3.51 -2.86 -1.56
N LEU A 273 4.41 -2.94 -0.57
CA LEU A 273 4.25 -3.84 0.58
C LEU A 273 4.81 -3.22 1.87
N GLY A 274 4.15 -3.45 3.00
CA GLY A 274 4.67 -3.07 4.31
C GLY A 274 5.79 -4.01 4.77
N GLY A 275 6.92 -3.47 5.22
CA GLY A 275 8.05 -4.28 5.68
C GLY A 275 7.72 -5.16 6.87
N ALA A 276 6.83 -4.70 7.78
CA ALA A 276 6.36 -5.51 8.90
C ALA A 276 5.54 -6.73 8.42
N GLU A 277 4.79 -6.59 7.32
CA GLU A 277 4.06 -7.71 6.72
C GLU A 277 5.02 -8.78 6.18
N ARG A 278 6.11 -8.36 5.51
CA ARG A 278 7.11 -9.25 4.92
C ARG A 278 7.91 -10.01 5.97
N VAL A 279 8.25 -9.40 7.10
CA VAL A 279 8.94 -10.12 8.19
C VAL A 279 7.99 -10.89 9.11
N GLY A 280 6.68 -10.87 8.81
CA GLY A 280 5.68 -11.60 9.59
C GLY A 280 5.31 -10.94 10.93
N ASP A 281 5.69 -9.68 11.15
CA ASP A 281 5.24 -8.90 12.30
C ASP A 281 3.78 -8.49 12.10
N ARG A 282 2.93 -9.10 12.93
CA ARG A 282 1.47 -9.00 12.83
C ARG A 282 0.88 -8.21 14.01
N GLY A 283 1.72 -7.63 14.87
CA GLY A 283 1.29 -6.99 16.12
C GLY A 283 0.53 -7.95 17.07
N ARG A 284 -0.10 -7.39 18.10
CA ARG A 284 -0.95 -8.19 19.00
C ARG A 284 -2.22 -8.64 18.28
N ARG A 285 -2.53 -9.94 18.39
CA ARG A 285 -3.72 -10.58 17.80
C ARG A 285 -4.47 -11.33 18.88
N ASP A 286 -5.78 -11.18 18.89
CA ASP A 286 -6.66 -11.97 19.75
C ASP A 286 -6.78 -13.39 19.20
N LEU A 287 -5.97 -14.30 19.74
CA LEU A 287 -5.95 -15.70 19.34
C LEU A 287 -7.15 -16.50 19.87
N THR A 288 -7.99 -15.90 20.73
CA THR A 288 -9.25 -16.53 21.18
C THR A 288 -10.35 -16.39 20.13
N ASN A 289 -10.22 -15.43 19.20
CA ASN A 289 -11.16 -15.24 18.12
C ASN A 289 -10.90 -16.24 16.98
N PRO A 290 -11.85 -17.17 16.68
CA PRO A 290 -11.65 -18.18 15.64
C PRO A 290 -11.49 -17.58 14.25
N ARG A 291 -12.04 -16.38 13.98
CA ARG A 291 -11.85 -15.68 12.71
C ARG A 291 -10.42 -15.19 12.55
N VAL A 292 -9.79 -14.73 13.64
CA VAL A 292 -8.39 -14.30 13.65
C VAL A 292 -7.48 -15.50 13.40
N VAL A 293 -7.72 -16.62 14.08
CA VAL A 293 -6.95 -17.86 13.88
C VAL A 293 -7.09 -18.38 12.45
N ALA A 294 -8.31 -18.43 11.91
CA ALA A 294 -8.56 -18.86 10.54
C ALA A 294 -7.85 -17.94 9.52
N HIS A 295 -7.90 -16.62 9.73
CA HIS A 295 -7.18 -15.68 8.89
C HIS A 295 -5.66 -15.88 8.96
N LEU A 296 -5.10 -16.08 10.15
CA LEU A 296 -3.66 -16.32 10.34
C LEU A 296 -3.18 -17.61 9.66
N ARG A 297 -4.02 -18.65 9.57
CA ARG A 297 -3.72 -19.85 8.77
C ARG A 297 -3.72 -19.56 7.28
N ARG A 298 -4.74 -18.85 6.78
CA ARG A 298 -4.85 -18.51 5.35
C ARG A 298 -3.65 -17.71 4.85
N ILE A 299 -3.19 -16.73 5.62
CA ILE A 299 -2.03 -15.91 5.20
C ILE A 299 -0.71 -16.68 5.11
N GLN A 300 -0.63 -17.92 5.64
CA GLN A 300 0.54 -18.78 5.47
C GLN A 300 0.60 -19.46 4.09
N ALA A 301 -0.48 -19.38 3.30
CA ALA A 301 -0.54 -19.99 1.97
C ALA A 301 0.34 -19.27 0.93
N ALA A 302 0.87 -18.08 1.24
CA ALA A 302 1.88 -17.42 0.42
C ALA A 302 3.14 -17.14 1.25
N THR A 303 4.29 -17.18 0.58
CA THR A 303 5.54 -16.75 1.19
C THR A 303 5.47 -15.24 1.47
N PRO A 304 6.14 -14.74 2.53
CA PRO A 304 6.14 -13.31 2.79
C PRO A 304 6.75 -12.48 1.66
N ASP A 305 7.64 -13.08 0.87
CA ASP A 305 8.31 -12.48 -0.28
C ASP A 305 7.50 -12.56 -1.58
N ALA A 306 6.32 -13.19 -1.58
CA ALA A 306 5.56 -13.48 -2.81
C ALA A 306 5.31 -12.23 -3.66
N ALA A 307 5.00 -11.09 -3.04
CA ALA A 307 4.77 -9.83 -3.77
C ALA A 307 6.05 -9.27 -4.42
N MET A 308 7.20 -9.37 -3.74
CA MET A 308 8.51 -8.96 -4.27
C MET A 308 8.94 -9.90 -5.41
N GLN A 309 8.79 -11.21 -5.21
CA GLN A 309 9.10 -12.22 -6.23
C GLN A 309 8.23 -12.02 -7.48
N LEU A 310 6.93 -11.80 -7.31
CA LEU A 310 6.02 -11.52 -8.41
C LEU A 310 6.46 -10.29 -9.23
N ALA A 311 6.82 -9.19 -8.57
CA ALA A 311 7.31 -8.00 -9.27
C ALA A 311 8.57 -8.31 -10.09
N GLY A 312 9.51 -9.09 -9.53
CA GLY A 312 10.70 -9.55 -10.24
C GLY A 312 10.38 -10.41 -11.45
N THR A 313 9.46 -11.36 -11.32
CA THR A 313 8.99 -12.21 -12.42
C THR A 313 8.32 -11.38 -13.53
N LEU A 314 7.41 -10.47 -13.17
CA LEU A 314 6.72 -9.60 -14.13
C LEU A 314 7.69 -8.68 -14.88
N ALA A 315 8.76 -8.22 -14.24
CA ALA A 315 9.80 -7.40 -14.87
C ALA A 315 10.57 -8.15 -15.98
N THR A 316 10.50 -9.48 -16.04
CA THR A 316 11.11 -10.28 -17.12
C THR A 316 10.22 -10.40 -18.36
N VAL A 317 8.95 -9.98 -18.28
CA VAL A 317 7.98 -10.10 -19.36
C VAL A 317 8.16 -8.94 -20.34
N PRO A 318 8.37 -9.20 -21.64
CA PRO A 318 8.47 -8.14 -22.64
C PRO A 318 7.24 -7.22 -22.64
N GLY A 319 7.47 -5.91 -22.56
CA GLY A 319 6.41 -4.89 -22.51
C GLY A 319 5.89 -4.56 -21.11
N ILE A 320 6.27 -5.32 -20.08
CA ILE A 320 5.86 -5.04 -18.70
C ILE A 320 6.95 -4.26 -17.96
N GLU A 321 6.60 -3.06 -17.49
CA GLU A 321 7.42 -2.27 -16.58
C GLU A 321 6.95 -2.55 -15.15
N ALA A 322 7.56 -3.53 -14.48
CA ALA A 322 7.21 -3.87 -13.10
C ALA A 322 8.20 -3.26 -12.09
N SER A 323 7.66 -2.75 -10.98
CA SER A 323 8.44 -2.20 -9.87
C SER A 323 7.88 -2.67 -8.52
N TYR A 324 8.76 -2.73 -7.52
CA TYR A 324 8.42 -3.06 -6.15
C TYR A 324 8.97 -2.00 -5.20
N ARG A 325 8.14 -1.57 -4.23
CA ARG A 325 8.57 -0.71 -3.14
C ARG A 325 8.08 -1.26 -1.80
N GLU A 326 9.02 -1.47 -0.90
CA GLU A 326 8.74 -1.80 0.49
C GLU A 326 8.63 -0.51 1.33
N PHE A 327 7.71 -0.49 2.30
CA PHE A 327 7.54 0.59 3.28
C PHE A 327 7.98 0.10 4.66
N PRO A 328 9.20 0.46 5.12
CA PRO A 328 9.77 -0.07 6.36
C PRO A 328 8.87 0.15 7.58
N GLY A 329 8.73 -0.89 8.40
CA GLY A 329 7.98 -0.82 9.67
C GLY A 329 6.46 -0.74 9.54
N LEU A 330 5.90 -0.53 8.34
CA LEU A 330 4.45 -0.50 8.17
C LEU A 330 3.86 -1.91 8.15
N GLY A 331 2.80 -2.10 8.92
CA GLY A 331 1.92 -3.27 8.83
C GLY A 331 0.75 -3.07 7.86
N HIS A 332 -0.09 -4.10 7.72
CA HIS A 332 -1.13 -4.17 6.68
C HIS A 332 -2.15 -3.03 6.67
N GLY A 333 -2.55 -2.51 7.84
CA GLY A 333 -3.55 -1.43 7.93
C GLY A 333 -3.01 -0.08 7.41
N PRO A 334 -1.91 0.45 8.00
CA PRO A 334 -1.25 1.67 7.53
C PRO A 334 -0.87 1.66 6.04
N MET A 335 -0.63 0.48 5.47
CA MET A 335 -0.36 0.32 4.05
C MET A 335 -1.48 0.76 3.13
N PHE A 336 -2.74 0.87 3.57
CA PHE A 336 -3.82 1.44 2.75
C PHE A 336 -3.46 2.85 2.29
N ARG A 337 -3.19 3.76 3.24
CA ARG A 337 -2.78 5.14 2.94
C ARG A 337 -1.42 5.18 2.26
N ALA A 338 -0.43 4.49 2.81
CA ALA A 338 0.95 4.58 2.32
C ALA A 338 1.05 4.14 0.85
N SER A 339 0.37 3.05 0.48
CA SER A 339 0.36 2.60 -0.91
C SER A 339 -0.44 3.50 -1.84
N LEU A 340 -1.54 4.13 -1.39
CA LEU A 340 -2.29 5.12 -2.18
C LEU A 340 -1.45 6.37 -2.46
N MET A 341 -0.87 6.96 -1.41
CA MET A 341 -0.03 8.15 -1.56
C MET A 341 1.23 7.88 -2.39
N GLY A 342 1.86 6.71 -2.18
CA GLY A 342 2.98 6.29 -3.01
C GLY A 342 2.57 6.08 -4.49
N ALA A 343 1.35 5.60 -4.74
CA ALA A 343 0.82 5.44 -6.10
C ALA A 343 0.54 6.78 -6.77
N LEU A 344 -0.12 7.71 -6.06
CA LEU A 344 -0.35 9.07 -6.56
C LEU A 344 0.98 9.76 -6.90
N HIS A 345 1.99 9.66 -6.03
CA HIS A 345 3.34 10.17 -6.32
C HIS A 345 3.92 9.55 -7.59
N ALA A 346 3.95 8.22 -7.68
CA ALA A 346 4.58 7.50 -8.79
C ALA A 346 3.88 7.68 -10.15
N VAL A 347 2.59 8.03 -10.16
CA VAL A 347 1.78 8.20 -11.36
C VAL A 347 1.63 9.66 -11.76
N THR A 348 1.41 10.56 -10.79
CA THR A 348 1.05 11.95 -11.06
C THR A 348 2.17 12.95 -10.81
N GLY A 349 3.20 12.58 -10.03
CA GLY A 349 4.33 13.47 -9.71
C GLY A 349 4.13 14.35 -8.46
N VAL A 350 2.98 14.29 -7.78
CA VAL A 350 2.77 14.96 -6.48
C VAL A 350 3.77 14.48 -5.44
N ALA A 351 3.99 15.26 -4.38
CA ALA A 351 4.88 14.91 -3.28
C ALA A 351 4.52 13.56 -2.65
N ASP A 352 5.55 12.80 -2.27
CA ASP A 352 5.37 11.50 -1.62
C ASP A 352 4.88 11.68 -0.18
N ARG A 353 3.56 11.52 0.01
CA ARG A 353 2.88 11.60 1.30
C ARG A 353 2.77 10.24 2.02
N SER A 354 3.44 9.19 1.54
CA SER A 354 3.28 7.82 2.08
C SER A 354 3.70 7.64 3.54
N ASN A 355 4.62 8.46 4.02
CA ASN A 355 5.07 8.48 5.42
C ASN A 355 4.38 9.58 6.26
N THR A 356 3.48 10.35 5.65
CA THR A 356 2.76 11.40 6.37
C THR A 356 1.49 10.84 7.00
N PRO A 357 1.24 11.11 8.30
CA PRO A 357 -0.05 10.83 8.90
C PRO A 357 -1.18 11.48 8.08
N ARG A 358 -2.40 10.99 8.27
CA ARG A 358 -3.56 11.76 7.80
C ARG A 358 -3.54 13.13 8.46
N PRO A 359 -3.81 14.21 7.73
CA PRO A 359 -4.18 15.47 8.36
C PRO A 359 -5.34 15.17 9.30
N SER A 360 -5.26 15.65 10.55
CA SER A 360 -6.42 15.59 11.44
C SER A 360 -7.52 16.41 10.77
N THR A 361 -8.61 15.77 10.35
CA THR A 361 -9.90 16.46 10.26
C THR A 361 -10.11 17.06 11.64
N GLY A 362 -10.24 18.38 11.74
CA GLY A 362 -10.21 19.12 13.00
C GLY A 362 -11.42 18.86 13.89
N ASP A 363 -11.60 17.63 14.37
CA ASP A 363 -12.45 17.27 15.50
C ASP A 363 -11.54 16.69 16.59
N ALA A 364 -10.87 17.61 17.27
CA ALA A 364 -10.48 17.40 18.66
C ALA A 364 -11.68 17.79 19.53
N ASP A 365 -12.12 16.86 20.38
CA ASP A 365 -13.00 17.06 21.54
C ASP A 365 -14.33 17.80 21.29
N GLN A 366 -15.42 17.03 21.10
CA GLN A 366 -16.67 17.20 21.85
C GLN A 366 -17.31 15.84 22.15
#